data_AF-G1V9W4-F1
#
_entry.id   AF-G1V9W4-F1
#
_cell.length_a   1.000
_cell.length_b   1.000
_cell.length_c   1.000
_cell.angle_alpha   90.00
_cell.angle_beta   90.00
_cell.angle_gamma   90.00
#
_symmetry.space_group_name_H-M   'P 1'
#
loop_
_entity.id
_entity.type
_entity.pdbx_description
1 polymer ?
#
loop_
_entity_poly.entity_id
_entity_poly.type
_entity_poly.pdbx_seq_one_letter_code
_entity_poly.pdbx_strand_id
1 'polypeptide(L)'
;MGPVVVDSWLDRGYKIIGKYKLLNPQPLPLTESDWLFIHKQLPAWVRNHYPNYRHTPTISQLPIDSLKSNTSYQFTLLHDGKLLEEDVYLLSLPSSNVDQPLKIYIPKASVADEKQLTKDGRLVSKPVLVYPFLTEAWERNINETKPYGIGDLW
;
A
#
# COMPACT_ATOMS: atom_id res chain seq x y z
N MET A 1 23.93 -8.75 -6.92
CA MET A 1 23.08 -8.90 -5.72
C MET A 1 22.45 -10.28 -5.81
N GLY A 2 22.50 -11.07 -4.74
CA GLY A 2 21.94 -12.44 -4.72
C GLY A 2 20.42 -12.44 -4.48
N PRO A 3 19.74 -13.57 -4.68
CA PRO A 3 18.32 -13.72 -4.35
C PRO A 3 18.08 -13.41 -2.87
N VAL A 4 16.96 -12.74 -2.56
CA VAL A 4 16.59 -12.45 -1.17
C VAL A 4 15.85 -13.66 -0.62
N VAL A 5 16.39 -14.27 0.43
CA VAL A 5 15.76 -15.41 1.11
C VAL A 5 14.72 -14.90 2.09
N VAL A 6 13.51 -15.47 2.05
CA VAL A 6 12.39 -15.12 2.95
C VAL A 6 12.80 -15.16 4.43
N ASP A 7 13.70 -16.06 4.81
CA ASP A 7 14.22 -16.24 6.17
C ASP A 7 14.74 -14.92 6.79
N SER A 8 15.43 -14.10 6.00
CA SER A 8 15.96 -12.82 6.47
C SER A 8 14.89 -11.80 6.88
N TRP A 9 13.67 -11.91 6.32
CA TRP A 9 12.51 -11.12 6.72
C TRP A 9 11.83 -11.70 7.94
N LEU A 10 11.78 -13.03 8.05
CA LEU A 10 11.24 -13.71 9.23
C LEU A 10 12.06 -13.38 10.49
N ASP A 11 13.38 -13.33 10.36
CA ASP A 11 14.28 -12.90 11.44
C ASP A 11 14.03 -11.45 11.88
N ARG A 12 13.54 -10.60 10.98
CA ARG A 12 13.12 -9.22 11.26
C ARG A 12 11.69 -9.13 11.81
N GLY A 13 11.03 -10.26 12.03
CA GLY A 13 9.69 -10.35 12.61
C GLY A 13 8.54 -10.27 11.60
N TYR A 14 8.82 -10.33 10.29
CA TYR A 14 7.76 -10.39 9.28
C TYR A 14 7.03 -11.74 9.36
N LYS A 15 5.72 -11.76 9.07
CA LYS A 15 4.93 -12.99 9.00
C LYS A 15 4.42 -13.23 7.59
N ILE A 16 4.59 -14.43 7.06
CA ILE A 16 4.07 -14.79 5.74
C ILE A 16 2.56 -14.96 5.82
N ILE A 17 1.83 -14.24 4.97
CA ILE A 17 0.35 -14.33 4.90
C ILE A 17 -0.17 -14.62 3.49
N GLY A 18 0.71 -14.61 2.48
CA GLY A 18 0.37 -14.99 1.12
C GLY A 18 1.62 -15.07 0.25
N LYS A 19 1.44 -15.51 -1.02
CA LYS A 19 2.58 -15.67 -1.94
C LYS A 19 3.33 -14.40 -2.22
N TYR A 20 2.74 -13.22 -2.13
CA TYR A 20 3.50 -11.97 -2.32
C TYR A 20 3.38 -11.06 -1.10
N LYS A 21 2.76 -11.56 -0.03
CA LYS A 21 2.29 -10.75 1.10
C LYS A 21 2.95 -11.19 2.39
N LEU A 22 3.58 -10.23 3.04
CA LEU A 22 4.08 -10.34 4.40
C LEU A 22 3.28 -9.39 5.31
N LEU A 23 3.22 -9.70 6.60
CA LEU A 23 2.89 -8.72 7.64
C LEU A 23 4.19 -8.15 8.18
N ASN A 24 4.43 -6.88 7.93
CA ASN A 24 5.51 -6.10 8.51
C ASN A 24 5.16 -5.75 9.95
N PRO A 25 6.03 -6.06 10.94
CA PRO A 25 5.80 -5.68 12.33
C PRO A 25 5.88 -4.17 12.56
N GLN A 26 6.49 -3.42 11.63
CA GLN A 26 6.70 -1.97 11.71
C GLN A 26 6.43 -1.30 10.33
N PRO A 27 5.17 -1.22 9.89
CA PRO A 27 4.83 -0.64 8.59
C PRO A 27 5.13 0.86 8.53
N LEU A 28 5.50 1.35 7.34
CA LEU A 28 5.79 2.74 7.04
C LEU A 28 4.54 3.61 7.23
N PRO A 29 4.49 4.51 8.23
CA PRO A 29 3.28 5.27 8.52
C PRO A 29 2.90 6.22 7.37
N LEU A 30 1.59 6.33 7.12
CA LEU A 30 1.04 7.38 6.27
C LEU A 30 1.16 8.74 6.97
N THR A 31 1.94 9.64 6.38
CA THR A 31 2.25 10.96 6.96
C THR A 31 1.14 11.97 6.68
N GLU A 32 1.18 13.13 7.33
CA GLU A 32 0.22 14.22 7.07
C GLU A 32 0.21 14.66 5.60
N SER A 33 1.38 14.71 4.94
CA SER A 33 1.47 15.03 3.52
C SER A 33 0.79 13.98 2.64
N ASP A 34 0.89 12.70 3.03
CA ASP A 34 0.21 11.61 2.32
C ASP A 34 -1.31 11.80 2.41
N TRP A 35 -1.82 12.11 3.60
CA TRP A 35 -3.25 12.34 3.82
C TRP A 35 -3.79 13.54 3.05
N LEU A 36 -3.06 14.65 3.00
CA LEU A 36 -3.42 15.82 2.20
C LEU A 36 -3.49 15.49 0.72
N PHE A 37 -2.53 14.70 0.22
CA PHE A 37 -2.52 14.23 -1.16
C PHE A 37 -3.70 13.29 -1.45
N ILE A 38 -3.93 12.30 -0.58
CA ILE A 38 -5.03 11.35 -0.68
C ILE A 38 -6.37 12.09 -0.73
N HIS A 39 -6.62 12.97 0.23
CA HIS A 39 -7.86 13.76 0.32
C HIS A 39 -8.11 14.58 -0.96
N LYS A 40 -7.05 15.15 -1.55
CA LYS A 40 -7.16 15.93 -2.80
C LYS A 40 -7.46 15.06 -4.03
N GLN A 41 -6.85 13.87 -4.13
CA GLN A 41 -6.91 13.04 -5.35
C GLN A 41 -8.06 12.02 -5.35
N LEU A 42 -8.48 11.57 -4.17
CA LEU A 42 -9.47 10.51 -3.99
C LEU A 42 -10.79 10.76 -4.75
N PRO A 43 -11.41 11.96 -4.72
CA PRO A 43 -12.71 12.16 -5.38
C PRO A 43 -12.65 11.96 -6.90
N ALA A 44 -11.60 12.47 -7.55
CA ALA A 44 -11.40 12.33 -8.98
C ALA A 44 -11.10 10.86 -9.35
N TRP A 45 -10.27 10.20 -8.54
CA TRP A 45 -9.93 8.79 -8.77
C TRP A 45 -11.14 7.86 -8.63
N VAL A 46 -11.97 8.04 -7.59
CA VAL A 46 -13.18 7.22 -7.37
C VAL A 46 -14.18 7.44 -8.49
N ARG A 47 -14.40 8.68 -8.94
CA ARG A 47 -15.30 8.96 -10.07
C ARG A 47 -14.90 8.21 -11.34
N ASN A 48 -13.59 8.08 -11.59
CA ASN A 48 -13.07 7.43 -12.79
C ASN A 48 -13.12 5.90 -12.72
N HIS A 49 -12.82 5.31 -11.55
CA HIS A 49 -12.74 3.85 -11.40
C HIS A 49 -14.03 3.20 -10.94
N TYR A 50 -14.89 3.95 -10.26
CA TYR A 50 -16.17 3.49 -9.72
C TYR A 50 -17.29 4.48 -10.10
N PRO A 51 -17.59 4.66 -11.40
CA PRO A 51 -18.54 5.68 -11.87
C PRO A 51 -19.95 5.50 -11.32
N ASN A 52 -20.31 4.26 -10.93
CA ASN A 52 -21.62 3.92 -10.36
C ASN A 52 -21.68 4.01 -8.83
N TYR A 53 -20.61 4.48 -8.17
CA TYR A 53 -20.57 4.58 -6.72
C TYR A 53 -21.43 5.76 -6.23
N ARG A 54 -22.53 5.45 -5.55
CA ARG A 54 -23.57 6.42 -5.16
C ARG A 54 -23.07 7.56 -4.28
N HIS A 55 -22.05 7.30 -3.45
CA HIS A 55 -21.51 8.29 -2.52
C HIS A 55 -20.37 9.13 -3.11
N THR A 56 -20.06 9.00 -4.41
CA THR A 56 -19.03 9.81 -5.07
C THR A 56 -19.15 11.32 -4.78
N PRO A 57 -20.36 11.93 -4.75
CA PRO A 57 -20.51 13.36 -4.43
C PRO A 57 -20.08 13.76 -3.02
N THR A 58 -20.11 12.84 -2.04
CA THR A 58 -19.78 13.14 -0.64
C THR A 58 -18.30 12.90 -0.33
N ILE A 59 -17.57 12.17 -1.18
CA ILE A 59 -16.13 11.88 -1.00
C ILE A 59 -15.30 13.16 -0.90
N SER A 60 -15.62 14.19 -1.70
CA SER A 60 -14.89 15.46 -1.66
C SER A 60 -15.10 16.28 -0.38
N GLN A 61 -16.05 15.87 0.48
CA GLN A 61 -16.36 16.52 1.75
C GLN A 61 -15.88 15.69 2.95
N LEU A 62 -15.33 14.49 2.74
CA LEU A 62 -14.89 13.63 3.83
C LEU A 62 -13.69 14.26 4.56
N PRO A 63 -13.78 14.51 5.88
CA PRO A 63 -12.64 14.98 6.65
C PRO A 63 -11.47 14.01 6.59
N ILE A 64 -10.24 14.54 6.62
CA ILE A 64 -9.02 13.73 6.67
C ILE A 64 -9.04 12.74 7.85
N ASP A 65 -9.56 13.14 9.00
CA ASP A 65 -9.63 12.25 10.17
C ASP A 65 -10.61 11.09 9.95
N SER A 66 -11.68 11.31 9.20
CA SER A 66 -12.55 10.23 8.74
C SER A 66 -11.80 9.27 7.82
N LEU A 67 -11.00 9.77 6.87
CA LEU A 67 -10.18 8.91 6.01
C LEU A 67 -9.18 8.08 6.83
N LYS A 68 -8.49 8.71 7.80
CA LYS A 68 -7.57 8.02 8.71
C LYS A 68 -8.26 6.91 9.50
N SER A 69 -9.40 7.20 10.12
CA SER A 69 -10.15 6.23 10.93
C SER A 69 -10.66 5.03 10.14
N ASN A 70 -10.88 5.21 8.83
CA ASN A 70 -11.33 4.17 7.91
C ASN A 70 -10.18 3.51 7.14
N THR A 71 -8.93 3.82 7.50
CA THR A 71 -7.74 3.22 6.89
C THR A 71 -7.05 2.29 7.86
N SER A 72 -6.72 1.09 7.41
CA SER A 72 -5.99 0.10 8.20
C SER A 72 -4.84 -0.49 7.38
N TYR A 73 -3.72 -0.78 8.04
CA TYR A 73 -2.64 -1.55 7.42
C TYR A 73 -3.14 -2.96 7.09
N GLN A 74 -2.73 -3.50 5.93
CA GLN A 74 -3.11 -4.85 5.51
C GLN A 74 -1.92 -5.78 5.38
N PHE A 75 -0.95 -5.42 4.53
CA PHE A 75 0.19 -6.26 4.21
C PHE A 75 1.29 -5.43 3.57
N THR A 76 2.48 -6.00 3.50
CA THR A 76 3.61 -5.52 2.71
C THR A 76 3.73 -6.41 1.50
N LEU A 77 3.72 -5.80 0.33
CA LEU A 77 3.95 -6.47 -0.94
C LEU A 77 5.46 -6.47 -1.22
N LEU A 78 5.96 -7.62 -1.60
CA LEU A 78 7.29 -7.76 -2.18
C LEU A 78 7.14 -7.72 -3.71
N HIS A 79 8.01 -6.99 -4.42
CA HIS A 79 8.03 -6.88 -5.88
C HIS A 79 9.28 -7.52 -6.49
N ASP A 80 9.12 -8.16 -7.66
CA ASP A 80 10.21 -8.88 -8.35
C ASP A 80 11.14 -7.87 -9.02
N GLY A 81 12.44 -7.99 -8.75
CA GLY A 81 13.49 -7.20 -9.40
C GLY A 81 14.24 -6.23 -8.50
N LYS A 82 13.63 -5.09 -8.11
CA LYS A 82 14.34 -3.96 -7.48
C LYS A 82 13.66 -3.52 -6.18
N LEU A 83 13.75 -4.34 -5.13
CA LEU A 83 13.51 -4.03 -3.71
C LEU A 83 12.69 -2.74 -3.46
N LEU A 84 11.40 -2.84 -3.74
CA LEU A 84 10.38 -1.92 -3.25
C LEU A 84 9.60 -2.71 -2.21
N GLU A 85 9.90 -2.48 -0.94
CA GLU A 85 8.98 -2.82 0.14
C GLU A 85 7.80 -1.85 0.04
N GLU A 86 6.63 -2.37 -0.28
CA GLU A 86 5.42 -1.58 -0.43
C GLU A 86 4.42 -1.98 0.66
N ASP A 87 4.33 -1.17 1.72
CA ASP A 87 3.27 -1.31 2.71
C ASP A 87 1.94 -0.85 2.11
N VAL A 88 0.97 -1.74 2.15
CA VAL A 88 -0.35 -1.54 1.57
C VAL A 88 -1.36 -1.33 2.67
N TYR A 89 -2.04 -0.19 2.59
CA TYR A 89 -3.13 0.21 3.47
C TYR A 89 -4.47 0.04 2.76
N LEU A 90 -5.51 -0.34 3.49
CA LEU A 90 -6.88 -0.41 2.99
C LEU A 90 -7.70 0.74 3.56
N LEU A 91 -8.15 1.63 2.69
CA LEU A 91 -9.21 2.60 2.96
C LEU A 91 -10.56 1.97 2.62
N SER A 92 -11.45 1.86 3.61
CA SER A 92 -12.81 1.35 3.44
C SER A 92 -13.82 2.49 3.50
N LEU A 93 -14.44 2.81 2.37
CA LEU A 93 -15.44 3.88 2.30
C LEU A 93 -16.87 3.31 2.45
N PRO A 94 -17.79 4.03 3.14
CA PRO A 94 -19.15 3.57 3.36
C PRO A 94 -19.93 3.42 2.05
N SER A 95 -20.51 2.24 1.81
CA SER A 95 -21.40 2.00 0.67
C SER A 95 -22.87 2.06 1.09
N SER A 96 -23.77 2.24 0.11
CA SER A 96 -25.22 2.11 0.37
C SER A 96 -25.63 0.71 0.82
N ASN A 97 -24.77 -0.28 0.59
CA ASN A 97 -24.85 -1.59 1.20
C ASN A 97 -23.73 -1.70 2.24
N VAL A 98 -24.08 -1.78 3.53
CA VAL A 98 -23.11 -1.87 4.64
C VAL A 98 -22.19 -3.09 4.48
N ASP A 99 -22.68 -4.16 3.84
CA ASP A 99 -21.93 -5.40 3.61
C ASP A 99 -20.95 -5.32 2.43
N GLN A 100 -20.93 -4.21 1.69
CA GLN A 100 -20.05 -4.02 0.53
C GLN A 100 -19.40 -2.63 0.53
N PRO A 101 -18.57 -2.31 1.55
CA PRO A 101 -17.81 -1.06 1.56
C PRO A 101 -16.91 -1.00 0.33
N LEU A 102 -16.70 0.21 -0.20
CA LEU A 102 -15.76 0.43 -1.29
C LEU A 102 -14.34 0.33 -0.72
N LYS A 103 -13.58 -0.67 -1.17
CA LYS A 103 -12.21 -0.91 -0.73
C LYS A 103 -11.20 -0.31 -1.71
N ILE A 104 -10.31 0.52 -1.19
CA ILE A 104 -9.27 1.20 -1.95
C ILE A 104 -7.94 0.92 -1.26
N TYR A 105 -6.97 0.41 -2.02
CA TYR A 105 -5.64 0.09 -1.50
C TYR A 105 -4.68 1.25 -1.75
N ILE A 106 -3.90 1.62 -0.74
CA ILE A 106 -3.01 2.78 -0.74
C ILE A 106 -1.59 2.26 -0.48
N PRO A 107 -0.73 2.24 -1.50
CA PRO A 107 0.63 1.75 -1.37
C PRO A 107 1.63 2.82 -0.92
N LYS A 108 2.45 2.47 0.06
CA LYS A 108 3.54 3.28 0.60
C LYS A 108 4.84 2.50 0.51
N ALA A 109 5.84 3.03 -0.18
CA ALA A 109 7.13 2.35 -0.30
C ALA A 109 8.30 3.25 0.07
N SER A 110 9.42 2.63 0.40
CA SER A 110 10.71 3.31 0.51
C SER A 110 11.45 3.25 -0.82
N VAL A 111 11.65 4.41 -1.45
CA VAL A 111 12.45 4.51 -2.69
C VAL A 111 13.84 5.04 -2.38
N ALA A 112 14.83 4.63 -3.17
CA ALA A 112 16.15 5.24 -3.17
C ALA A 112 16.05 6.74 -3.53
N ASP A 113 16.56 7.62 -2.68
CA ASP A 113 16.70 9.04 -2.98
C ASP A 113 17.95 9.28 -3.83
N GLU A 114 17.80 9.06 -5.14
CA GLU A 114 18.87 9.27 -6.12
C GLU A 114 19.38 10.72 -6.16
N LYS A 115 18.53 11.70 -5.80
CA LYS A 115 18.93 13.11 -5.74
C LYS A 115 19.87 13.33 -4.57
N GLN A 116 19.59 12.72 -3.42
CA GLN A 116 20.46 12.80 -2.26
C GLN A 116 21.76 12.00 -2.48
N LEU A 117 21.70 10.86 -3.15
CA LEU A 117 22.89 10.13 -3.57
C LEU A 117 23.81 11.00 -4.45
N THR A 118 23.23 11.70 -5.43
CA THR A 118 23.97 12.57 -6.35
C THR A 118 24.59 13.77 -5.63
N LYS A 119 23.91 14.29 -4.60
CA LYS A 119 24.34 15.49 -3.87
C LYS A 119 25.41 15.20 -2.82
N ASP A 120 25.17 14.18 -2.00
CA ASP A 120 25.94 13.94 -0.78
C ASP A 120 26.75 12.63 -0.84
N GLY A 121 26.69 11.90 -1.96
CA GLY A 121 27.33 10.59 -2.13
C GLY A 121 26.72 9.48 -1.28
N ARG A 122 25.59 9.75 -0.61
CA ARG A 122 24.92 8.83 0.33
C ARG A 122 23.54 8.44 -0.19
N LEU A 123 23.33 7.15 -0.38
CA LEU A 123 22.01 6.61 -0.69
C LEU A 123 21.16 6.61 0.59
N VAL A 124 20.10 7.41 0.60
CA VAL A 124 19.10 7.44 1.67
C VAL A 124 17.79 6.91 1.11
N SER A 125 17.03 6.14 1.88
CA SER A 125 15.68 5.75 1.52
C SER A 125 14.68 6.85 1.89
N LYS A 126 13.77 7.17 0.97
CA LYS A 126 12.68 8.12 1.20
C LYS A 126 11.33 7.40 1.11
N PRO A 127 10.47 7.50 2.12
CA PRO A 127 9.12 6.94 2.06
C PRO A 127 8.22 7.79 1.17
N VAL A 128 7.64 7.20 0.12
CA VAL A 128 6.79 7.85 -0.88
C VAL A 128 5.51 7.03 -1.14
N LEU A 129 4.46 7.69 -1.61
CA LEU A 129 3.33 7.00 -2.24
C LEU A 129 3.74 6.61 -3.67
N VAL A 130 3.68 5.33 -4.01
CA VAL A 130 4.12 4.80 -5.31
C VAL A 130 3.05 4.97 -6.37
N TYR A 131 1.81 4.68 -5.99
CA TYR A 131 0.60 4.88 -6.77
C TYR A 131 -0.45 5.52 -5.86
N PRO A 132 -1.32 6.41 -6.38
CA PRO A 132 -2.26 7.11 -5.51
C PRO A 132 -3.26 6.14 -4.88
N PHE A 133 -3.79 5.19 -5.66
CA PHE A 133 -4.86 4.26 -5.24
C PHE A 133 -4.89 3.02 -6.14
N LEU A 134 -5.22 1.88 -5.57
CA LEU A 134 -5.36 0.58 -6.22
C LEU A 134 -6.75 -0.02 -5.90
N THR A 135 -7.27 -0.83 -6.82
CA THR A 135 -8.64 -1.40 -6.71
C THR A 135 -8.63 -2.78 -6.06
N GLU A 136 -9.81 -3.27 -5.68
CA GLU A 136 -10.00 -4.67 -5.27
C GLU A 136 -9.64 -5.68 -6.35
N ALA A 137 -9.80 -5.32 -7.64
CA ALA A 137 -9.40 -6.20 -8.72
C ALA A 137 -7.88 -6.42 -8.73
N TRP A 138 -7.11 -5.37 -8.44
CA TRP A 138 -5.67 -5.49 -8.27
C TRP A 138 -5.30 -6.40 -7.09
N GLU A 139 -5.94 -6.21 -5.94
CA GLU A 139 -5.64 -7.02 -4.74
C GLU A 139 -5.95 -8.51 -4.95
N ARG A 140 -7.02 -8.83 -5.69
CA ARG A 140 -7.33 -10.22 -6.05
C ARG A 140 -6.28 -10.85 -6.97
N ASN A 141 -5.73 -10.09 -7.90
CA ASN A 141 -4.73 -10.61 -8.85
C ASN A 141 -3.39 -10.96 -8.18
N ILE A 142 -3.05 -10.32 -7.06
CA ILE A 142 -1.84 -10.63 -6.29
C ILE A 142 -2.05 -11.77 -5.27
N ASN A 143 -3.28 -12.29 -5.13
CA ASN A 143 -3.60 -13.41 -4.23
C ASN A 143 -3.41 -14.80 -4.87
N GLU A 144 -2.90 -14.87 -6.10
CA GLU A 144 -2.73 -16.16 -6.75
C GLU A 144 -1.50 -16.92 -6.23
N THR A 145 -1.78 -18.10 -5.68
CA THR A 145 -0.88 -19.19 -5.23
C THR A 145 -0.33 -19.16 -3.79
N LYS A 146 0.13 -20.35 -3.35
CA LYS A 146 0.43 -20.73 -1.96
C LYS A 146 1.40 -19.75 -1.27
N PRO A 147 1.27 -19.53 0.06
CA PRO A 147 2.22 -18.73 0.84
C PRO A 147 3.66 -19.24 0.66
N TYR A 148 4.63 -18.32 0.76
CA TYR A 148 6.03 -18.71 0.83
C TYR A 148 6.30 -19.63 2.03
N GLY A 149 7.22 -20.56 1.85
CA GLY A 149 7.88 -21.33 2.89
C GLY A 149 9.21 -20.73 3.32
N ILE A 150 9.75 -21.27 4.42
CA ILE A 150 11.14 -21.04 4.85
C ILE A 150 12.07 -21.56 3.75
N GLY A 151 13.08 -20.76 3.38
CA GLY A 151 14.03 -21.08 2.33
C GLY A 151 13.55 -20.84 0.89
N ASP A 152 12.33 -20.34 0.68
CA ASP A 152 11.88 -19.95 -0.65
C ASP A 152 12.71 -18.80 -1.19
N LEU A 153 13.12 -18.92 -2.46
CA LEU A 153 13.89 -17.92 -3.18
C LEU A 153 12.94 -17.04 -4.00
N TRP A 154 13.18 -15.73 -3.90
CA TRP A 154 12.59 -14.69 -4.72
C TRP A 154 13.39 -14.48 -6.01
#